data_AF-A0A1Q7Y9M5-F1
#
_entry.id   AF-A0A1Q7Y9M5-F1
#
_cell.length_a   1.000
_cell.length_b   1.000
_cell.length_c   1.000
_cell.angle_alpha   90.00
_cell.angle_beta   90.00
_cell.angle_gamma   90.00
#
_symmetry.space_group_name_H-M   'P 1'
#
loop_
_entity.id
_entity.type
_entity.pdbx_description
1 polymer ?
#
loop_
_entity_poly.entity_id
_entity_poly.type
_entity_poly.pdbx_seq_one_letter_code
_entity_poly.pdbx_strand_id
1 'polypeptide(L)'
;MATRALKASWYHKWIKDLRLRPEEYGALVQARKTSSSPFPQAAGALHSDVLNSAALPLTFAKYGSHLLPQAFPEGSPTHPCYPTGHGAVGGACITALKFFFDGGQKIRPLLTRAGRDLYEPSTNGLALNTYTGADRNSLDINGEVNKLAYNVSFGHGIHAGIHFRSSTYWSILLGEQVALSILQDRAESYNEPFTINITKFDGTTASITNQQH
;
A
#
# COMPACT_ATOMS: atom_id res chain seq x y z
N MET A 1 -6.05 -13.89 7.86
CA MET A 1 -5.68 -12.46 7.73
C MET A 1 -6.49 -11.73 6.66
N ALA A 2 -6.30 -12.00 5.37
CA ALA A 2 -6.87 -11.22 4.27
C ALA A 2 -8.36 -10.82 4.42
N THR A 3 -9.27 -11.78 4.59
CA THR A 3 -10.71 -11.49 4.68
C THR A 3 -11.11 -10.63 5.89
N ARG A 4 -10.37 -10.72 7.00
CA ARG A 4 -10.63 -9.92 8.21
C ARG A 4 -10.18 -8.47 7.99
N ALA A 5 -9.01 -8.29 7.38
CA ALA A 5 -8.51 -6.97 6.99
C ALA A 5 -9.43 -6.30 5.95
N LEU A 6 -9.95 -7.07 4.99
CA LEU A 6 -10.94 -6.56 4.04
C LEU A 6 -12.20 -6.06 4.76
N LYS A 7 -12.79 -6.84 5.67
CA LYS A 7 -13.96 -6.39 6.46
C LYS A 7 -13.70 -5.08 7.20
N ALA A 8 -12.55 -4.95 7.86
CA ALA A 8 -12.17 -3.70 8.53
C ALA A 8 -12.06 -2.53 7.53
N SER A 9 -11.40 -2.73 6.39
CA SER A 9 -11.30 -1.69 5.35
C SER A 9 -12.65 -1.34 4.70
N TRP A 10 -13.58 -2.30 4.58
CA TRP A 10 -14.92 -2.06 4.01
C TRP A 10 -15.78 -1.23 4.95
N TYR A 11 -15.67 -1.42 6.27
CA TYR A 11 -16.30 -0.54 7.25
C TYR A 11 -15.86 0.91 7.05
N HIS A 12 -14.54 1.14 6.93
CA HIS A 12 -14.03 2.47 6.66
C HIS A 12 -14.53 3.05 5.34
N LYS A 13 -14.49 2.25 4.26
CA LYS A 13 -14.96 2.68 2.94
C LYS A 13 -16.40 3.18 2.98
N TRP A 14 -17.31 2.37 3.52
CA TRP A 14 -18.75 2.60 3.35
C TRP A 14 -19.42 3.29 4.52
N ILE A 15 -18.97 3.03 5.75
CA ILE A 15 -19.65 3.51 6.95
C ILE A 15 -19.00 4.79 7.47
N LYS A 16 -17.67 4.94 7.34
CA LYS A 16 -16.94 6.05 7.95
C LYS A 16 -16.58 7.15 6.97
N ASP A 17 -15.89 6.81 5.88
CA ASP A 17 -15.07 7.78 5.16
C ASP A 17 -15.66 8.20 3.80
N LEU A 18 -16.29 7.28 3.05
CA LEU A 18 -16.95 7.53 1.75
C LEU A 18 -16.12 8.43 0.78
N ARG A 19 -14.79 8.30 0.84
CA ARG A 19 -13.88 9.20 0.13
C ARG A 19 -13.90 8.95 -1.37
N LEU A 20 -13.96 10.04 -2.15
CA LEU A 20 -13.79 10.03 -3.60
C LEU A 20 -12.45 9.42 -4.05
N ARG A 21 -12.41 8.96 -5.29
CA ARG A 21 -11.28 8.41 -6.03
C ARG A 21 -10.46 9.51 -6.70
N PRO A 22 -9.20 9.22 -7.07
CA PRO A 22 -8.38 10.19 -7.80
C PRO A 22 -8.94 10.56 -9.17
N GLU A 23 -9.61 9.64 -9.87
CA GLU A 23 -10.28 9.93 -11.15
C GLU A 23 -11.41 10.96 -11.02
N GLU A 24 -12.20 10.87 -9.95
CA GLU A 24 -13.24 11.85 -9.61
C GLU A 24 -12.62 13.20 -9.25
N TYR A 25 -11.48 13.20 -8.54
CA TYR A 25 -10.73 14.43 -8.25
C TYR A 25 -10.18 15.06 -9.55
N GLY A 26 -9.71 14.24 -10.49
CA GLY A 26 -9.31 14.66 -11.83
C GLY A 26 -10.46 15.29 -12.63
N ALA A 27 -11.69 14.78 -12.48
CA ALA A 27 -12.87 15.38 -13.07
C ALA A 27 -13.17 16.78 -12.49
N LEU A 28 -12.96 16.98 -11.18
CA LEU A 28 -13.06 18.32 -10.57
C LEU A 28 -11.99 19.27 -11.12
N VAL A 29 -10.76 18.79 -11.35
CA VAL A 29 -9.69 19.60 -11.97
C VAL A 29 -10.07 19.99 -13.40
N GLN A 30 -10.58 19.05 -14.20
CA GLN A 30 -11.09 19.32 -15.54
C GLN A 30 -12.19 20.40 -15.51
N ALA A 31 -13.19 20.24 -14.65
CA ALA A 31 -14.26 21.22 -14.46
C ALA A 31 -13.73 22.60 -14.08
N ARG A 32 -12.75 22.67 -13.17
CA ARG A 32 -12.11 23.92 -12.74
C ARG A 32 -11.34 24.60 -13.87
N LYS A 33 -10.59 23.85 -14.67
CA LYS A 33 -9.73 24.38 -15.74
C LYS A 33 -10.51 24.79 -16.99
N THR A 34 -11.66 24.16 -17.23
CA THR A 34 -12.51 24.44 -18.40
C THR A 34 -13.74 25.30 -18.09
N SER A 35 -13.91 25.72 -16.83
CA SER A 35 -15.08 26.47 -16.36
C SER A 35 -16.40 25.79 -16.75
N SER A 36 -16.53 24.49 -16.44
CA SER A 36 -17.69 23.69 -16.83
C SER A 36 -19.01 24.28 -16.32
N SER A 37 -20.09 24.07 -17.06
CA SER A 37 -21.45 24.43 -16.66
C SER A 37 -22.36 23.19 -16.69
N PRO A 38 -23.01 22.81 -15.57
CA PRO A 38 -22.92 23.45 -14.25
C PRO A 38 -21.53 23.29 -13.61
N PHE A 39 -21.15 24.24 -12.76
CA PHE A 39 -19.86 24.26 -12.08
C PHE A 39 -19.93 23.52 -10.74
N PRO A 40 -19.20 22.40 -10.54
CA PRO A 40 -19.20 21.70 -9.26
C PRO A 40 -18.56 22.57 -8.17
N GLN A 41 -19.26 22.76 -7.03
CA GLN A 41 -18.73 23.56 -5.92
C GLN A 41 -17.34 23.08 -5.45
N ALA A 42 -17.15 21.75 -5.37
CA ALA A 42 -15.88 21.15 -4.97
C ALA A 42 -14.71 21.49 -5.92
N ALA A 43 -14.98 21.75 -7.20
CA ALA A 43 -13.95 22.18 -8.16
C ALA A 43 -13.40 23.57 -7.82
N GLY A 44 -14.22 24.43 -7.20
CA GLY A 44 -13.81 25.76 -6.73
C GLY A 44 -12.93 25.72 -5.47
N ALA A 45 -12.96 24.62 -4.71
CA ALA A 45 -12.22 24.44 -3.46
C ALA A 45 -10.89 23.68 -3.64
N LEU A 46 -10.49 23.38 -4.89
CA LEU A 46 -9.24 22.67 -5.16
C LEU A 46 -8.02 23.51 -4.78
N HIS A 47 -7.03 22.87 -4.16
CA HIS A 47 -5.80 23.52 -3.73
C HIS A 47 -4.97 23.99 -4.93
N SER A 48 -4.29 25.14 -4.78
CA SER A 48 -3.47 25.75 -5.83
C SER A 48 -2.33 24.83 -6.30
N ASP A 49 -1.73 24.04 -5.42
CA ASP A 49 -0.68 23.08 -5.78
C ASP A 49 -1.10 22.10 -6.88
N VAL A 50 -2.37 21.68 -6.88
CA VAL A 50 -2.87 20.82 -7.96
C VAL A 50 -3.06 21.63 -9.22
N LEU A 51 -3.66 22.82 -9.11
CA LEU A 51 -3.98 23.69 -10.24
C LEU A 51 -2.74 24.28 -10.94
N ASN A 52 -1.63 24.37 -10.22
CA ASN A 52 -0.33 24.88 -10.66
C ASN A 52 0.69 23.76 -10.92
N SER A 53 0.28 22.49 -10.84
CA SER A 53 1.17 21.36 -11.05
C SER A 53 1.74 21.36 -12.48
N ALA A 54 3.05 21.15 -12.60
CA ALA A 54 3.72 20.94 -13.89
C ALA A 54 3.15 19.74 -14.67
N ALA A 55 2.46 18.81 -14.01
CA ALA A 55 1.82 17.67 -14.66
C ALA A 55 0.60 18.07 -15.51
N LEU A 56 -0.10 19.17 -15.19
CA LEU A 56 -1.31 19.57 -15.92
C LEU A 56 -1.05 19.96 -17.38
N PRO A 57 -0.09 20.84 -17.71
CA PRO A 57 0.19 21.16 -19.11
C PRO A 57 0.71 19.93 -19.89
N LEU A 58 1.49 19.05 -19.26
CA LEU A 58 1.96 17.81 -19.88
C LEU A 58 0.81 16.84 -20.18
N THR A 59 -0.15 16.72 -19.25
CA THR A 59 -1.35 15.89 -19.43
C THR A 59 -2.20 16.45 -20.57
N PHE A 60 -2.43 17.76 -20.60
CA PHE A 60 -3.20 18.41 -21.66
C PHE A 60 -2.53 18.27 -23.03
N ALA A 61 -1.22 18.49 -23.12
CA ALA A 61 -0.47 18.32 -24.37
C ALA A 61 -0.56 16.90 -24.93
N LYS A 62 -0.61 15.88 -24.05
CA LYS A 62 -0.70 14.47 -24.46
C LYS A 62 -2.12 14.00 -24.77
N TYR A 63 -3.11 14.44 -23.99
CA TYR A 63 -4.46 13.87 -24.02
C TYR A 63 -5.57 14.87 -24.35
N GLY A 64 -5.27 16.16 -24.53
CA GLY A 64 -6.27 17.20 -24.81
C GLY A 64 -7.24 17.48 -23.64
N SER A 65 -6.93 17.00 -22.42
CA SER A 65 -7.76 17.22 -21.23
C SER A 65 -6.93 17.32 -19.96
N HIS A 66 -7.56 17.75 -18.88
CA HIS A 66 -7.01 17.79 -17.51
C HIS A 66 -7.57 16.66 -16.62
N LEU A 67 -8.23 15.66 -17.22
CA LEU A 67 -8.63 14.44 -16.50
C LEU A 67 -7.39 13.67 -16.06
N LEU A 68 -7.50 12.91 -14.98
CA LEU A 68 -6.43 12.02 -14.54
C LEU A 68 -6.34 10.82 -15.49
N PRO A 69 -5.22 10.61 -16.21
CA PRO A 69 -5.05 9.43 -17.06
C PRO A 69 -5.14 8.15 -16.23
N GLN A 70 -5.95 7.20 -16.68
CA GLN A 70 -6.15 5.92 -16.00
C GLN A 70 -5.37 4.80 -16.67
N ALA A 71 -4.81 3.89 -15.87
CA ALA A 71 -4.15 2.69 -16.37
C ALA A 71 -5.15 1.61 -16.80
N PHE A 72 -6.34 1.61 -16.19
CA PHE A 72 -7.40 0.64 -16.45
C PHE A 72 -8.54 1.31 -17.22
N PRO A 73 -9.08 0.71 -18.30
CA PRO A 73 -10.20 1.29 -19.05
C PRO A 73 -11.44 1.55 -18.20
N GLU A 74 -11.70 0.70 -17.21
CA GLU A 74 -12.81 0.83 -16.26
C GLU A 74 -12.53 1.82 -15.12
N GLY A 75 -11.29 2.29 -15.00
CA GLY A 75 -10.84 3.12 -13.89
C GLY A 75 -10.84 2.34 -12.57
N SER A 76 -11.41 2.94 -11.54
CA SER A 76 -11.41 2.38 -10.20
C SER A 76 -12.56 1.40 -9.94
N PRO A 77 -12.37 0.38 -9.07
CA PRO A 77 -13.49 -0.47 -8.63
C PRO A 77 -14.62 0.35 -7.99
N THR A 78 -15.86 -0.11 -8.14
CA THR A 78 -17.10 0.57 -7.70
C THR A 78 -17.32 0.52 -6.17
N HIS A 79 -16.34 1.03 -5.43
CA HIS A 79 -16.38 1.25 -3.99
C HIS A 79 -15.48 2.44 -3.61
N PRO A 80 -15.73 3.11 -2.46
CA PRO A 80 -14.98 4.28 -2.02
C PRO A 80 -13.46 4.07 -1.96
N CYS A 81 -12.71 5.15 -2.09
CA CYS A 81 -11.25 5.13 -2.19
C CYS A 81 -10.58 4.69 -0.88
N TYR A 82 -11.04 5.20 0.25
CA TYR A 82 -10.28 5.14 1.50
C TYR A 82 -10.80 4.09 2.48
N PRO A 83 -9.90 3.30 3.10
CA PRO A 83 -8.50 3.08 2.76
C PRO A 83 -8.38 2.06 1.60
N THR A 84 -7.20 1.73 1.08
CA THR A 84 -7.12 0.68 0.05
C THR A 84 -7.40 -0.71 0.62
N GLY A 85 -8.12 -1.57 -0.13
CA GLY A 85 -8.29 -2.97 0.27
C GLY A 85 -6.97 -3.76 0.15
N HIS A 86 -6.24 -3.54 -0.94
CA HIS A 86 -4.95 -4.18 -1.20
C HIS A 86 -3.90 -3.90 -0.13
N GLY A 87 -3.78 -2.66 0.34
CA GLY A 87 -2.84 -2.33 1.41
C GLY A 87 -3.29 -2.87 2.76
N ALA A 88 -4.59 -2.94 3.06
CA ALA A 88 -5.08 -3.60 4.28
C ALA A 88 -4.77 -5.09 4.29
N VAL A 89 -4.98 -5.78 3.16
CA VAL A 89 -4.57 -7.18 3.01
C VAL A 89 -3.05 -7.33 3.09
N GLY A 90 -2.31 -6.46 2.39
CA GLY A 90 -0.85 -6.45 2.41
C GLY A 90 -0.30 -6.31 3.82
N GLY A 91 -0.74 -5.29 4.57
CA GLY A 91 -0.34 -5.08 5.95
C GLY A 91 -0.63 -6.31 6.82
N ALA A 92 -1.86 -6.85 6.75
CA ALA A 92 -2.24 -7.98 7.58
C ALA A 92 -1.47 -9.28 7.26
N CYS A 93 -1.27 -9.57 5.97
CA CYS A 93 -0.53 -10.76 5.54
C CYS A 93 0.96 -10.65 5.87
N ILE A 94 1.56 -9.48 5.65
CA ILE A 94 2.97 -9.26 5.98
C ILE A 94 3.20 -9.33 7.50
N THR A 95 2.33 -8.73 8.32
CA THR A 95 2.42 -8.87 9.79
C THR A 95 2.35 -10.34 10.23
N ALA A 96 1.50 -11.16 9.59
CA ALA A 96 1.48 -12.59 9.86
C ALA A 96 2.76 -13.31 9.42
N LEU A 97 3.39 -12.93 8.31
CA LEU A 97 4.69 -13.50 7.93
C LEU A 97 5.77 -13.14 8.96
N LYS A 98 5.81 -11.90 9.44
CA LYS A 98 6.76 -11.47 10.47
C LYS A 98 6.56 -12.15 11.83
N PHE A 99 5.39 -12.74 12.07
CA PHE A 99 5.19 -13.59 13.24
C PHE A 99 5.95 -14.92 13.12
N PHE A 100 6.07 -15.48 11.92
CA PHE A 100 6.71 -16.79 11.71
C PHE A 100 8.20 -16.71 11.35
N PHE A 101 8.67 -15.56 10.85
CA PHE A 101 10.05 -15.39 10.38
C PHE A 101 10.78 -14.30 11.18
N ASP A 102 12.05 -14.54 11.49
CA ASP A 102 12.94 -13.54 12.08
C ASP A 102 13.17 -12.39 11.09
N GLY A 103 12.47 -11.28 11.32
CA GLY A 103 12.53 -10.09 10.49
C GLY A 103 13.93 -9.46 10.41
N GLY A 104 14.80 -9.68 11.40
CA GLY A 104 16.16 -9.13 11.43
C GLY A 104 17.15 -9.91 10.55
N GLN A 105 16.78 -11.10 10.09
CA GLN A 105 17.66 -11.95 9.31
C GLN A 105 17.96 -11.31 7.94
N LYS A 106 19.26 -11.20 7.60
CA LYS A 106 19.68 -10.69 6.30
C LYS A 106 19.25 -11.62 5.18
N ILE A 107 18.62 -11.06 4.16
CA ILE A 107 17.96 -11.85 3.12
C ILE A 107 18.98 -12.47 2.15
N ARG A 108 20.06 -11.74 1.84
CA ARG A 108 21.03 -12.17 0.82
C ARG A 108 21.71 -13.51 1.18
N PRO A 109 22.22 -13.73 2.42
CA PRO A 109 22.73 -15.05 2.81
C PRO A 109 21.72 -16.20 2.67
N LEU A 110 20.42 -15.95 2.90
CA LEU A 110 19.37 -16.95 2.70
C LEU A 110 19.24 -17.31 1.22
N LEU A 111 19.20 -16.29 0.35
CA LEU A 111 19.12 -16.46 -1.10
C LEU A 111 20.34 -17.20 -1.64
N THR A 112 21.55 -16.84 -1.20
CA THR A 112 22.79 -17.48 -1.66
C THR A 112 22.84 -18.96 -1.29
N ARG A 113 22.35 -19.34 -0.10
CA ARG A 113 22.21 -20.77 0.26
C ARG A 113 21.23 -21.53 -0.63
N ALA A 114 20.25 -20.83 -1.21
CA ALA A 114 19.31 -21.38 -2.18
C ALA A 114 19.81 -21.28 -3.64
N GLY A 115 21.08 -20.91 -3.88
CA GLY A 115 21.64 -20.75 -5.22
C GLY A 115 21.14 -19.50 -5.97
N ARG A 116 20.71 -18.46 -5.24
CA ARG A 116 20.17 -17.20 -5.78
C ARG A 116 20.92 -15.98 -5.20
N ASP A 117 20.75 -14.81 -5.81
CA ASP A 117 21.16 -13.53 -5.23
C ASP A 117 19.98 -12.54 -5.24
N LEU A 118 20.21 -11.32 -4.78
CA LEU A 118 19.29 -10.19 -4.94
C LEU A 118 19.24 -9.76 -6.41
N TYR A 119 18.04 -9.49 -6.91
CA TYR A 119 17.82 -9.10 -8.29
C TYR A 119 16.92 -7.88 -8.42
N GLU A 120 17.12 -7.14 -9.50
CA GLU A 120 16.20 -6.13 -10.02
C GLU A 120 15.94 -6.39 -11.51
N PRO A 121 14.78 -5.99 -12.05
CA PRO A 121 14.50 -6.15 -13.47
C PRO A 121 15.43 -5.25 -14.31
N SER A 122 15.85 -5.74 -15.48
CA SER A 122 16.51 -4.90 -16.49
C SER A 122 15.57 -3.78 -16.97
N THR A 123 16.13 -2.71 -17.55
CA THR A 123 15.35 -1.54 -18.02
C THR A 123 14.23 -1.92 -19.01
N ASN A 124 14.39 -3.00 -19.78
CA ASN A 124 13.38 -3.51 -20.70
C ASN A 124 12.49 -4.63 -20.11
N GLY A 125 12.73 -5.05 -18.86
CA GLY A 125 11.95 -6.07 -18.16
C GLY A 125 12.16 -7.52 -18.66
N LEU A 126 13.18 -7.78 -19.48
CA LEU A 126 13.42 -9.10 -20.09
C LEU A 126 14.47 -9.95 -19.37
N ALA A 127 15.18 -9.39 -18.39
CA ALA A 127 16.22 -10.09 -17.64
C ALA A 127 16.23 -9.66 -16.16
N LEU A 128 16.89 -10.48 -15.34
CA LEU A 128 17.20 -10.16 -13.94
C LEU A 128 18.66 -9.72 -13.84
N ASN A 129 18.87 -8.48 -13.40
CA ASN A 129 20.19 -7.96 -13.07
C ASN A 129 20.48 -8.25 -11.61
N THR A 130 21.70 -8.70 -11.29
CA THR A 130 22.13 -8.81 -9.89
C THR A 130 22.14 -7.42 -9.28
N TYR A 131 21.47 -7.25 -8.14
CA TYR A 131 21.38 -5.98 -7.45
C TYR A 131 22.75 -5.55 -6.88
N THR A 132 23.23 -4.37 -7.25
CA THR A 132 24.53 -3.84 -6.84
C THR A 132 24.45 -2.62 -5.92
N GLY A 133 23.28 -2.34 -5.35
CA GLY A 133 23.10 -1.24 -4.40
C GLY A 133 24.00 -1.38 -3.18
N ALA A 134 24.39 -0.24 -2.59
CA ALA A 134 25.29 -0.19 -1.43
C ALA A 134 24.73 -0.93 -0.19
N ASP A 135 23.41 -1.02 -0.10
CA ASP A 135 22.63 -1.68 0.95
C ASP A 135 22.35 -3.18 0.69
N ARG A 136 22.83 -3.76 -0.42
CA ARG A 136 22.59 -5.18 -0.79
C ARG A 136 22.90 -6.20 0.31
N ASN A 137 23.83 -5.88 1.20
CA ASN A 137 24.21 -6.76 2.30
C ASN A 137 23.48 -6.42 3.63
N SER A 138 22.77 -5.29 3.68
CA SER A 138 22.00 -4.85 4.85
C SER A 138 20.50 -5.10 4.74
N LEU A 139 19.97 -5.43 3.56
CA LEU A 139 18.57 -5.83 3.39
C LEU A 139 18.22 -7.05 4.25
N ASP A 140 17.09 -6.98 4.96
CA ASP A 140 16.57 -8.04 5.82
C ASP A 140 15.16 -8.45 5.45
N ILE A 141 14.70 -9.57 6.04
CA ILE A 141 13.36 -10.10 5.81
C ILE A 141 12.31 -9.01 6.08
N ASN A 142 12.40 -8.30 7.21
CA ASN A 142 11.42 -7.28 7.59
C ASN A 142 11.29 -6.17 6.53
N GLY A 143 12.40 -5.62 6.06
CA GLY A 143 12.42 -4.60 5.02
C GLY A 143 11.84 -5.10 3.70
N GLU A 144 12.23 -6.29 3.26
CA GLU A 144 11.80 -6.85 1.97
C GLU A 144 10.32 -7.23 1.95
N VAL A 145 9.79 -7.79 3.04
CA VAL A 145 8.36 -8.09 3.15
C VAL A 145 7.52 -6.80 3.33
N ASN A 146 8.05 -5.78 4.02
CA ASN A 146 7.40 -4.47 4.07
C ASN A 146 7.31 -3.85 2.68
N LYS A 147 8.41 -3.89 1.92
CA LYS A 147 8.47 -3.43 0.54
C LYS A 147 7.44 -4.15 -0.32
N LEU A 148 7.19 -5.45 -0.12
CA LEU A 148 6.14 -6.17 -0.82
C LEU A 148 4.73 -5.62 -0.54
N ALA A 149 4.37 -5.34 0.72
CA ALA A 149 3.08 -4.72 1.05
C ALA A 149 2.92 -3.35 0.37
N TYR A 150 3.98 -2.53 0.39
CA TYR A 150 3.98 -1.24 -0.30
C TYR A 150 3.87 -1.39 -1.81
N ASN A 151 4.66 -2.27 -2.44
CA ASN A 151 4.65 -2.48 -3.89
C ASN A 151 3.27 -2.86 -4.42
N VAL A 152 2.57 -3.78 -3.74
CA VAL A 152 1.20 -4.18 -4.13
C VAL A 152 0.25 -2.99 -4.07
N SER A 153 0.24 -2.25 -2.96
CA SER A 153 -0.69 -1.13 -2.79
C SER A 153 -0.33 0.10 -3.66
N PHE A 154 0.96 0.37 -3.87
CA PHE A 154 1.43 1.44 -4.76
C PHE A 154 1.16 1.11 -6.22
N GLY A 155 1.55 -0.08 -6.67
CA GLY A 155 1.38 -0.51 -8.06
C GLY A 155 -0.09 -0.54 -8.47
N HIS A 156 -0.92 -1.26 -7.69
CA HIS A 156 -2.36 -1.31 -7.97
C HIS A 156 -3.06 0.03 -7.72
N GLY A 157 -2.66 0.77 -6.68
CA GLY A 157 -3.41 1.95 -6.22
C GLY A 157 -2.95 3.25 -6.85
N ILE A 158 -1.72 3.66 -6.51
CA ILE A 158 -1.21 5.00 -6.83
C ILE A 158 -0.78 5.07 -8.29
N HIS A 159 0.03 4.11 -8.75
CA HIS A 159 0.54 4.12 -10.13
C HIS A 159 -0.56 3.91 -11.17
N ALA A 160 -1.60 3.15 -10.82
CA ALA A 160 -2.75 2.97 -11.70
C ALA A 160 -3.73 4.16 -11.70
N GLY A 161 -3.57 5.13 -10.78
CA GLY A 161 -4.42 6.32 -10.71
C GLY A 161 -5.74 6.15 -9.96
N ILE A 162 -5.88 5.11 -9.12
CA ILE A 162 -7.15 4.75 -8.46
C ILE A 162 -7.15 4.89 -6.93
N HIS A 163 -6.00 5.17 -6.31
CA HIS A 163 -5.90 5.48 -4.88
C HIS A 163 -4.89 6.59 -4.57
N PHE A 164 -5.18 7.38 -3.53
CA PHE A 164 -4.22 8.35 -2.99
C PHE A 164 -3.17 7.69 -2.09
N ARG A 165 -1.98 8.31 -1.98
CA ARG A 165 -0.90 7.87 -1.06
C ARG A 165 -1.39 7.63 0.36
N SER A 166 -2.23 8.52 0.90
CA SER A 166 -2.80 8.36 2.24
C SER A 166 -3.72 7.14 2.35
N SER A 167 -4.45 6.78 1.29
CA SER A 167 -5.28 5.57 1.29
C SER A 167 -4.43 4.31 1.40
N THR A 168 -3.24 4.31 0.79
CA THR A 168 -2.29 3.21 0.84
C THR A 168 -1.62 3.12 2.21
N TYR A 169 -0.97 4.19 2.66
CA TYR A 169 -0.22 4.18 3.91
C TYR A 169 -1.09 3.75 5.10
N TRP A 170 -2.25 4.39 5.28
CA TRP A 170 -3.14 4.07 6.39
C TRP A 170 -3.80 2.70 6.26
N SER A 171 -4.02 2.20 5.04
CA SER A 171 -4.52 0.82 4.87
C SER A 171 -3.54 -0.22 5.37
N ILE A 172 -2.24 -0.04 5.12
CA ILE A 172 -1.21 -0.99 5.56
C ILE A 172 -1.18 -1.05 7.09
N LEU A 173 -1.22 0.11 7.75
CA LEU A 173 -1.27 0.18 9.21
C LEU A 173 -2.56 -0.40 9.79
N LEU A 174 -3.72 -0.17 9.14
CA LEU A 174 -4.98 -0.83 9.53
C LEU A 174 -4.85 -2.36 9.44
N GLY A 175 -4.27 -2.86 8.34
CA GLY A 175 -4.01 -4.28 8.14
C GLY A 175 -3.11 -4.87 9.22
N GLU A 176 -2.01 -4.18 9.55
CA GLU A 176 -1.10 -4.56 10.64
C GLU A 176 -1.84 -4.68 11.97
N GLN A 177 -2.64 -3.69 12.35
CA GLN A 177 -3.39 -3.72 13.62
C GLN A 177 -4.40 -4.87 13.68
N VAL A 178 -5.12 -5.13 12.60
CA VAL A 178 -6.04 -6.27 12.50
C VAL A 178 -5.28 -7.59 12.68
N ALA A 179 -4.11 -7.73 12.05
CA ALA A 179 -3.32 -8.95 12.19
C ALA A 179 -2.75 -9.12 13.59
N LEU A 180 -2.23 -8.05 14.20
CA LEU A 180 -1.72 -8.09 15.58
C LEU A 180 -2.80 -8.54 16.57
N SER A 181 -4.01 -7.98 16.47
CA SER A 181 -5.15 -8.41 17.30
C SER A 181 -5.49 -9.88 17.09
N ILE A 182 -5.57 -10.35 15.85
CA ILE A 182 -5.87 -11.77 15.57
C ILE A 182 -4.76 -12.69 16.10
N LEU A 183 -3.49 -12.28 15.99
CA LEU A 183 -2.37 -13.08 16.49
C LEU A 183 -2.34 -13.13 18.01
N GLN A 184 -2.69 -12.02 18.68
CA GLN A 184 -2.82 -11.98 20.14
C GLN A 184 -3.94 -12.92 20.61
N ASP A 185 -5.13 -12.85 20.03
CA ASP A 185 -6.24 -13.77 20.35
C ASP A 185 -5.85 -15.23 20.07
N ARG A 186 -5.09 -15.47 19.01
CA ARG A 186 -4.64 -16.82 18.66
C ARG A 186 -3.56 -17.35 19.61
N ALA A 187 -2.74 -16.47 20.20
CA ALA A 187 -1.68 -16.86 21.13
C ALA A 187 -2.25 -17.66 22.31
N GLU A 188 -3.41 -17.26 22.82
CA GLU A 188 -4.13 -17.90 23.92
C GLU A 188 -4.56 -19.35 23.62
N SER A 189 -4.59 -19.75 22.34
CA SER A 189 -5.00 -21.10 21.94
C SER A 189 -3.85 -22.12 21.87
N TYR A 190 -2.60 -21.69 22.08
CA TYR A 190 -1.44 -22.58 22.07
C TYR A 190 -1.04 -22.98 23.49
N ASN A 191 -0.72 -24.26 23.68
CA ASN A 191 -0.32 -24.80 24.99
C ASN A 191 1.17 -24.55 25.28
N GLU A 192 2.00 -24.50 24.24
CA GLU A 192 3.43 -24.29 24.39
C GLU A 192 3.72 -22.81 24.67
N PRO A 193 4.46 -22.48 25.75
CA PRO A 193 4.77 -21.10 26.08
C PRO A 193 5.73 -20.48 25.05
N PHE A 194 5.42 -19.29 24.56
CA PHE A 194 6.25 -18.56 23.60
C PHE A 194 6.16 -17.04 23.79
N THR A 195 7.15 -16.36 23.21
CA THR A 195 7.13 -14.90 23.00
C THR A 195 7.73 -14.61 21.62
N ILE A 196 6.98 -13.93 20.76
CA ILE A 196 7.40 -13.51 19.42
C ILE A 196 7.39 -11.99 19.34
N ASN A 197 8.48 -11.42 18.84
CA ASN A 197 8.63 -10.00 18.62
C ASN A 197 8.53 -9.68 17.12
N ILE A 198 7.63 -8.77 16.77
CA ILE A 198 7.40 -8.29 15.41
C ILE A 198 7.88 -6.85 15.31
N THR A 199 8.81 -6.57 14.40
CA THR A 199 9.10 -5.18 13.99
C THR A 199 7.99 -4.68 13.08
N LYS A 200 7.24 -3.68 13.56
CA LYS A 200 6.11 -3.06 12.87
C LYS A 200 6.53 -2.23 11.67
N PHE A 201 5.57 -1.82 10.85
CA PHE A 201 5.81 -0.92 9.69
C PHE A 201 6.38 0.45 10.07
N ASP A 202 6.13 0.92 11.30
CA ASP A 202 6.67 2.18 11.83
C ASP A 202 8.03 2.01 12.53
N GLY A 203 8.61 0.80 12.50
CA GLY A 203 9.88 0.48 13.14
C GLY A 203 9.81 0.16 14.64
N THR A 204 8.64 0.34 15.27
CA THR A 204 8.44 -0.08 16.67
C THR A 204 8.25 -1.59 16.78
N THR A 205 8.30 -2.13 17.99
CA THR A 205 8.14 -3.58 18.23
C THR A 205 6.78 -3.89 18.85
N ALA A 206 6.10 -4.92 18.35
CA ALA A 206 4.98 -5.57 19.02
C ALA A 206 5.44 -6.94 19.57
N SER A 207 5.03 -7.28 20.79
CA SER A 207 5.31 -8.60 21.39
C SER A 207 4.00 -9.37 21.53
N ILE A 208 3.98 -10.61 21.05
CA ILE A 208 2.87 -11.54 21.20
C ILE A 208 3.34 -12.70 22.07
N THR A 209 2.65 -12.97 23.17
CA THR A 209 3.03 -13.99 24.16
C THR A 209 1.80 -14.66 24.75
N ASN A 210 1.94 -15.92 25.15
CA ASN A 210 0.94 -16.69 25.92
C ASN A 210 1.47 -17.11 27.31
N GLN A 211 2.60 -16.57 27.77
CA GLN A 211 3.25 -16.98 29.03
C GLN A 211 2.52 -16.56 30.32
N GLN A 212 1.33 -15.93 30.21
CA GLN A 212 0.56 -15.41 31.35
C GLN A 212 -0.83 -16.06 31.50
N HIS A 213 -1.07 -17.20 30.83
CA HIS A 213 -2.31 -17.98 30.93
C HIS A 213 -2.04 -19.41 31.41
#